data_AF-A0A4Z1FRP2-F1
#
_entry.id   AF-A0A4Z1FRP2-F1
#
_cell.length_a   1.000
_cell.length_b   1.000
_cell.length_c   1.000
_cell.angle_alpha   90.00
_cell.angle_beta   90.00
_cell.angle_gamma   90.00
#
_symmetry.space_group_name_H-M   'P 1'
#
loop_
_entity.id
_entity.type
_entity.pdbx_description
1 polymer ?
#
loop_
_entity_poly.entity_id
_entity_poly.type
_entity_poly.pdbx_seq_one_letter_code
_entity_poly.pdbx_strand_id
1 'polypeptide(L)'
;MDPGLMPGTGLAREANMLEHWLWNFVLPHLIWLLRLVATPNTHTPAESGAALARLATAADVEGTTGKYFEGLNEIKSSKDSYDASKQEDLWNWTVSYLAKDEREKARFESLK
;
A
#
# COMPACT_ATOMS: atom_id res chain seq x y z
N MET A 1 5.24 0.13 0.19
CA MET A 1 5.07 -0.38 1.56
C MET A 1 3.76 -1.13 1.60
N ASP A 2 3.77 -2.33 2.14
CA ASP A 2 2.59 -3.09 2.52
C ASP A 2 2.22 -2.73 3.97
N PRO A 3 1.06 -2.09 4.22
CA PRO A 3 0.62 -1.77 5.57
C PRO A 3 -0.05 -2.95 6.29
N GLY A 4 -0.22 -4.09 5.62
CA GLY A 4 -0.90 -5.27 6.13
C GLY A 4 -2.42 -5.14 6.19
N LEU A 5 -3.05 -6.24 6.62
CA LEU A 5 -4.48 -6.26 6.91
C LEU A 5 -4.77 -5.38 8.13
N MET A 6 -5.63 -4.38 7.98
CA MET A 6 -5.99 -3.44 9.05
C MET A 6 -7.50 -3.37 9.27
N PRO A 7 -8.07 -4.32 10.05
CA PRO A 7 -9.48 -4.25 10.42
C PRO A 7 -9.82 -2.95 11.15
N GLY A 8 -11.02 -2.41 10.91
CA GLY A 8 -11.46 -1.12 11.45
C GLY A 8 -11.07 0.10 10.61
N THR A 9 -10.36 -0.09 9.50
CA THR A 9 -10.17 0.95 8.48
C THR A 9 -11.34 0.99 7.50
N GLY A 10 -11.41 2.02 6.66
CA GLY A 10 -12.40 2.09 5.57
C GLY A 10 -12.19 1.09 4.42
N LEU A 11 -11.29 0.11 4.53
CA LEU A 11 -11.04 -0.85 3.44
C LEU A 11 -12.31 -1.62 3.06
N ALA A 12 -13.14 -1.99 4.03
CA ALA A 12 -14.40 -2.71 3.82
C ALA A 12 -15.61 -1.78 3.61
N ARG A 13 -15.43 -0.56 3.10
CA ARG A 13 -16.52 0.44 2.98
C ARG A 13 -17.69 0.00 2.08
N GLU A 14 -17.41 -0.85 1.09
CA GLU A 14 -18.41 -1.37 0.14
C GLU A 14 -19.01 -2.71 0.59
N ALA A 15 -18.63 -3.21 1.78
CA ALA A 15 -19.15 -4.46 2.31
C ALA A 15 -20.62 -4.31 2.76
N ASN A 16 -21.33 -5.44 2.88
CA ASN A 16 -22.69 -5.38 3.40
C ASN A 16 -22.71 -4.98 4.89
N MET A 17 -23.88 -4.62 5.42
CA MET A 17 -24.00 -4.07 6.78
C MET A 17 -23.41 -5.00 7.86
N LEU A 18 -23.58 -6.32 7.72
CA LEU A 18 -23.07 -7.29 8.70
C LEU A 18 -21.55 -7.40 8.63
N GLU A 19 -20.99 -7.52 7.44
CA GLU A 19 -19.54 -7.56 7.21
C GLU A 19 -18.88 -6.26 7.65
N HIS A 20 -19.48 -5.12 7.31
CA HIS A 20 -18.97 -3.82 7.70
C HIS A 20 -19.01 -3.63 9.23
N TRP A 21 -20.05 -4.14 9.90
CA TRP A 21 -20.10 -4.15 11.36
C TRP A 21 -19.02 -5.06 11.96
N LEU A 22 -18.87 -6.30 11.46
CA LEU A 22 -17.82 -7.22 11.90
C LEU A 22 -16.42 -6.60 11.72
N TRP A 23 -16.19 -5.97 10.57
CA TRP A 23 -14.93 -5.33 10.22
C TRP A 23 -14.56 -4.18 11.15
N ASN A 24 -15.53 -3.35 11.55
CA ASN A 24 -15.26 -2.16 12.35
C ASN A 24 -15.34 -2.39 13.86
N PHE A 25 -16.12 -3.36 14.33
CA PHE A 25 -16.37 -3.54 15.76
C PHE A 25 -15.86 -4.86 16.32
N VAL A 26 -15.72 -5.91 15.51
CA VAL A 26 -15.32 -7.24 16.01
C VAL A 26 -13.85 -7.51 15.69
N LEU A 27 -13.49 -7.48 14.41
CA LEU A 27 -12.15 -7.86 13.94
C LEU A 27 -10.99 -7.04 14.54
N PRO A 28 -11.12 -5.72 14.84
CA PRO A 28 -10.03 -4.96 15.46
C PRO A 28 -9.64 -5.47 16.85
N HIS A 29 -10.59 -6.07 17.57
CA HIS A 29 -10.34 -6.67 18.90
C HIS A 29 -9.76 -8.09 18.81
N LEU A 30 -9.73 -8.66 17.60
CA LEU A 30 -9.26 -10.02 17.33
C LEU A 30 -7.99 -10.04 16.46
N ILE A 31 -7.25 -8.92 16.39
CA ILE A 31 -6.00 -8.83 15.61
C ILE A 31 -5.01 -9.94 15.97
N TRP A 32 -4.86 -10.25 17.26
CA TRP A 32 -3.98 -11.34 17.71
C TRP A 32 -4.36 -12.69 17.09
N LEU A 33 -5.65 -12.96 16.92
CA LEU A 33 -6.14 -14.19 16.31
C LEU A 33 -5.96 -14.14 14.79
N LEU A 34 -6.26 -13.01 14.15
CA LEU A 34 -6.08 -12.82 12.70
C LEU A 34 -4.61 -12.99 12.29
N ARG A 35 -3.66 -12.55 13.13
CA ARG A 35 -2.23 -12.82 12.95
C ARG A 35 -1.90 -14.31 12.89
N LEU A 36 -2.64 -15.14 13.62
CA LEU A 36 -2.45 -16.59 13.68
C LEU A 36 -3.17 -17.33 12.55
N VAL A 37 -4.41 -16.96 12.25
CA VAL A 37 -5.30 -17.75 11.38
C VAL A 37 -5.46 -17.22 9.97
N ALA A 38 -5.18 -15.93 9.73
CA ALA A 38 -5.33 -15.31 8.42
C ALA A 38 -3.98 -14.94 7.82
N THR A 39 -3.26 -14.01 8.45
CA THR A 39 -1.92 -13.61 8.02
C THR A 39 -1.16 -12.92 9.16
N PRO A 40 0.12 -13.27 9.40
CA PRO A 40 0.97 -12.55 10.36
C PRO A 40 1.06 -11.04 10.07
N ASN A 41 0.92 -10.64 8.79
CA ASN A 41 0.87 -9.26 8.33
C ASN A 41 -0.51 -8.62 8.59
N THR A 42 -0.93 -8.63 9.85
CA THR A 42 -2.16 -7.98 10.32
C THR A 42 -1.81 -6.97 11.40
N HIS A 43 -2.23 -5.72 11.22
CA HIS A 43 -1.81 -4.58 12.04
C HIS A 43 -2.99 -3.71 12.47
N THR A 44 -2.82 -3.01 13.58
CA THR A 44 -3.66 -1.86 13.92
C THR A 44 -3.30 -0.70 12.98
N PRO A 45 -4.24 0.24 12.71
CA PRO A 45 -3.93 1.44 11.92
C PRO A 45 -2.77 2.27 12.49
N ALA A 46 -2.62 2.29 13.83
CA ALA A 46 -1.54 3.00 14.50
C ALA A 46 -0.16 2.36 14.25
N GLU A 47 -0.06 1.03 14.30
CA GLU A 47 1.17 0.30 13.96
C GLU A 47 1.60 0.56 12.51
N SER A 48 0.69 0.42 11.55
CA SER A 48 0.98 0.66 10.13
C SER A 48 1.30 2.13 9.85
N GLY A 49 0.60 3.06 10.50
CA GLY A 49 0.88 4.49 10.40
C GLY A 49 2.26 4.87 10.94
N ALA A 50 2.67 4.30 12.08
CA ALA A 50 3.99 4.51 12.64
C ALA A 50 5.10 3.95 11.74
N ALA A 51 4.89 2.75 11.16
CA ALA A 51 5.82 2.16 10.21
C ALA A 51 5.96 3.01 8.93
N LEU A 52 4.86 3.56 8.41
CA LEU A 52 4.90 4.46 7.26
C LEU A 52 5.60 5.78 7.60
N ALA A 53 5.32 6.36 8.77
CA ALA A 53 5.98 7.59 9.24
C ALA A 53 7.49 7.40 9.38
N ARG A 54 7.94 6.23 9.87
CA ARG A 54 9.37 5.86 9.88
C ARG A 54 9.94 5.90 8.47
N LEU A 55 9.31 5.23 7.49
CA LEU A 55 9.79 5.23 6.10
C LEU A 55 9.92 6.62 5.49
N ALA A 56 9.07 7.56 5.91
CA ALA A 56 9.08 8.92 5.40
C ALA A 56 10.11 9.85 6.09
N THR A 57 10.51 9.56 7.33
CA THR A 57 11.20 10.56 8.18
C THR A 57 12.40 10.05 8.98
N ALA A 58 12.55 8.74 9.15
CA ALA A 58 13.57 8.20 10.04
C ALA A 58 14.94 8.12 9.35
N ALA A 59 16.00 8.43 10.12
CA ALA A 59 17.37 8.45 9.63
C ALA A 59 17.88 7.06 9.20
N ASP A 60 17.34 5.97 9.76
CA ASP A 60 17.75 4.60 9.47
C ASP A 60 17.35 4.11 8.07
N VAL A 61 16.47 4.84 7.40
CA VAL A 61 16.00 4.57 6.02
C VAL A 61 16.30 5.72 5.08
N GLU A 62 17.04 6.74 5.53
CA GLU A 62 17.43 7.88 4.70
C GLU A 62 18.21 7.41 3.46
N GLY A 63 17.86 7.95 2.29
CA GLY A 63 18.46 7.58 1.01
C GLY A 63 18.06 6.20 0.47
N THR A 64 17.21 5.44 1.16
CA THR A 64 16.75 4.13 0.69
C THR A 64 15.77 4.30 -0.47
N THR A 65 16.10 3.74 -1.65
CA THR A 65 15.25 3.79 -2.85
C THR A 65 15.08 2.40 -3.45
N GLY A 66 13.98 2.18 -4.19
CA GLY A 66 13.70 0.91 -4.88
C GLY A 66 13.46 -0.30 -3.97
N LYS A 67 13.24 -0.07 -2.67
CA LYS A 67 12.97 -1.12 -1.67
C LYS A 67 11.49 -1.20 -1.33
N TYR A 68 11.04 -2.40 -1.00
CA TYR A 68 9.68 -2.67 -0.56
C TYR A 68 9.69 -3.13 0.90
N PHE A 69 8.73 -2.67 1.69
CA PHE A 69 8.67 -2.92 3.12
C PHE A 69 7.31 -3.46 3.52
N GLU A 70 7.30 -4.39 4.47
CA GLU A 70 6.14 -4.86 5.21
C GLU A 70 6.36 -4.53 6.69
N GLY A 71 5.49 -3.68 7.26
CA GLY A 71 5.73 -3.09 8.57
C GLY A 71 7.10 -2.40 8.62
N LEU A 72 7.99 -2.89 9.49
CA LEU A 72 9.35 -2.35 9.68
C LEU A 72 10.42 -3.06 8.85
N ASN A 73 10.09 -4.17 8.18
CA ASN A 73 11.05 -5.06 7.53
C ASN A 73 11.10 -4.83 6.02
N GLU A 74 12.30 -4.81 5.44
CA GLU A 74 12.45 -4.89 3.98
C GLU A 74 12.11 -6.31 3.52
N ILE A 75 11.25 -6.41 2.51
CA ILE A 75 10.87 -7.69 1.88
C ILE A 75 10.91 -7.56 0.36
N LYS A 76 10.87 -8.69 -0.36
CA LYS A 76 10.66 -8.69 -1.80
C LYS A 76 9.17 -8.59 -2.11
N SER A 77 8.81 -7.74 -3.06
CA SER A 77 7.46 -7.70 -3.64
C SER A 77 7.27 -8.83 -4.66
N SER A 78 6.11 -8.87 -5.33
CA SER A 78 5.82 -9.89 -6.34
C SER A 78 6.83 -9.86 -7.50
N LYS A 79 7.05 -11.02 -8.14
CA LYS A 79 7.95 -11.11 -9.31
C LYS A 79 7.58 -10.12 -10.41
N ASP A 80 6.28 -9.99 -10.67
CA ASP A 80 5.74 -9.10 -11.70
C ASP A 80 6.05 -7.62 -11.44
N SER A 81 6.16 -7.21 -10.18
CA SER A 81 6.50 -5.82 -9.85
C SER A 81 7.91 -5.41 -10.26
N TYR A 82 8.78 -6.37 -10.60
CA TYR A 82 10.15 -6.10 -11.10
C TYR A 82 10.24 -6.11 -12.64
N ASP A 83 9.14 -6.38 -13.34
CA ASP A 83 9.11 -6.38 -14.80
C ASP A 83 9.06 -4.95 -15.34
N ALA A 84 10.22 -4.47 -15.81
CA ALA A 84 10.36 -3.11 -16.35
C ALA A 84 9.43 -2.84 -17.55
N SER A 85 9.07 -3.86 -18.33
CA SER A 85 8.16 -3.68 -19.46
C SER A 85 6.74 -3.38 -18.98
N LYS A 86 6.28 -4.07 -17.93
CA LYS A 86 4.98 -3.81 -17.30
C LYS A 86 4.94 -2.46 -16.60
N GLN A 87 6.04 -2.05 -15.96
CA GLN A 87 6.15 -0.75 -15.31
C GLN A 87 6.05 0.39 -16.35
N GLU A 88 6.78 0.26 -17.46
CA GLU A 88 6.79 1.24 -18.54
C GLU A 88 5.43 1.34 -19.24
N ASP A 89 4.81 0.20 -19.54
CA ASP A 89 3.49 0.13 -20.16
C ASP A 89 2.43 0.81 -19.28
N LEU A 90 2.42 0.48 -17.98
CA LEU A 90 1.51 1.10 -17.01
C LEU A 90 1.73 2.62 -16.91
N TRP A 91 2.99 3.07 -16.88
CA TRP A 91 3.31 4.50 -16.84
C TRP A 91 2.78 5.23 -18.09
N ASN A 92 3.10 4.73 -19.29
CA ASN A 92 2.70 5.35 -20.54
C ASN A 92 1.18 5.37 -20.73
N TRP A 93 0.51 4.28 -20.34
CA TRP A 93 -0.95 4.22 -20.32
C TRP A 93 -1.53 5.26 -19.37
N THR A 94 -1.00 5.36 -18.15
CA THR A 94 -1.48 6.31 -17.12
C THR A 94 -1.32 7.76 -17.57
N VAL A 95 -0.16 8.12 -18.12
CA VAL A 95 0.10 9.46 -18.66
C VAL A 95 -0.90 9.79 -19.77
N SER A 96 -1.12 8.86 -20.70
CA SER A 96 -2.06 9.05 -21.81
C SER A 96 -3.52 9.14 -21.35
N TYR A 97 -3.89 8.40 -20.30
CA TYR A 97 -5.25 8.37 -19.77
C TYR A 97 -5.60 9.62 -18.95
N LEU A 98 -4.66 10.13 -18.15
CA LEU A 98 -4.90 11.25 -17.23
C LEU A 98 -4.67 12.63 -17.85
N ALA A 99 -3.83 12.74 -18.88
CA ALA A 99 -3.57 14.01 -19.55
C ALA A 99 -4.85 14.56 -20.20
N LYS A 100 -5.16 15.82 -19.92
CA LYS A 100 -6.33 16.49 -20.53
C LYS A 100 -6.10 16.88 -21.99
N ASP A 101 -4.85 17.16 -22.33
CA ASP A 101 -4.41 17.57 -23.66
C ASP A 101 -2.94 17.20 -23.92
N GLU A 102 -2.49 17.38 -25.16
CA GLU A 102 -1.13 17.05 -25.59
C GLU A 102 -0.04 17.85 -24.86
N ARG A 103 -0.35 19.06 -24.37
CA ARG A 103 0.64 19.87 -23.63
C ARG A 103 0.84 19.30 -22.23
N GLU A 104 -0.24 18.91 -21.56
CA GLU A 104 -0.18 18.26 -20.26
C GLU A 104 0.47 16.88 -20.36
N LYS A 105 0.19 16.13 -21.43
CA LYS A 105 0.86 14.86 -21.72
C LYS A 105 2.38 15.04 -21.85
N ALA A 106 2.83 15.98 -22.69
CA ALA A 106 4.25 16.27 -22.85
C ALA A 106 4.92 16.71 -21.53
N ARG A 107 4.21 17.44 -20.67
CA ARG A 107 4.70 17.80 -19.31
C ARG A 107 4.88 16.57 -18.42
N PHE A 108 3.97 15.59 -18.47
CA PHE A 108 4.10 14.37 -17.66
C PHE A 108 5.21 13.47 -18.17
N GLU A 109 5.37 13.35 -19.49
CA GLU A 109 6.46 12.58 -20.10
C GLU A 109 7.85 13.14 -19.73
N SER A 110 7.97 14.45 -19.50
CA SER A 110 9.24 15.05 -19.08
C SER A 110 9.57 14.89 -17.60
N LEU A 111 8.70 14.28 -16.78
CA LEU A 111 8.97 13.97 -15.36
C LEU A 111 9.66 12.62 -15.16
N LYS A 112 9.76 11.84 -16.24
CA LYS A 112 10.45 10.56 -16.27
C LYS A 112 11.96 10.77 -16.29
#